data_AF-A0A9J6EXE0-F1
#
_entry.id   AF-A0A9J6EXE0-F1
#
_cell.length_a   1.000
_cell.length_b   1.000
_cell.length_c   1.000
_cell.angle_alpha   90.00
_cell.angle_beta   90.00
_cell.angle_gamma   90.00
#
_symmetry.space_group_name_H-M   'P 1'
#
loop_
_entity.id
_entity.type
_entity.pdbx_description
1 polymer ?
#
loop_
_entity_poly.entity_id
_entity_poly.type
_entity_poly.pdbx_seq_one_letter_code
_entity_poly.pdbx_strand_id
1 'polypeptide(L)'
;MSAGRPPEFGGVDGTWPMYRVRLEAHFEAHHIADEAKKQTLLISSLTDSAVVVVEGRYYPRKVNELSYDGVAGHLEEHYTPHVNDTAASYAFFMRTQKTGKSVQDFIAEIRQLAQKCYFRRSSERMLRD
;
A
#
# COMPACT_ATOMS: atom_id res chain seq x y z
N MET A 1 -11.97 -14.11 -24.44
CA MET A 1 -12.69 -13.64 -23.24
C MET A 1 -12.17 -12.26 -22.90
N SER A 2 -13.02 -11.23 -22.83
CA SER A 2 -12.60 -9.92 -22.32
C SER A 2 -12.30 -10.06 -20.84
N ALA A 3 -11.18 -9.52 -20.37
CA ALA A 3 -10.97 -9.36 -18.93
C ALA A 3 -12.05 -8.44 -18.38
N GLY A 4 -12.68 -8.82 -17.25
CA GLY A 4 -13.61 -7.96 -16.53
C GLY A 4 -12.89 -6.80 -15.87
N ARG A 5 -13.63 -5.82 -15.33
CA ARG A 5 -13.06 -4.77 -14.46
C ARG A 5 -12.49 -5.44 -13.19
N PRO A 6 -11.29 -5.05 -12.71
CA PRO A 6 -10.79 -5.49 -11.40
C PRO A 6 -11.76 -5.07 -10.27
N PRO A 7 -11.61 -5.63 -9.06
CA PRO A 7 -12.32 -5.13 -7.88
C PRO A 7 -12.10 -3.63 -7.72
N GLU A 8 -13.08 -2.93 -7.18
CA GLU A 8 -12.98 -1.48 -6.95
C GLU A 8 -12.03 -1.16 -5.77
N PHE A 9 -11.25 -0.09 -5.91
CA PHE A 9 -10.43 0.47 -4.83
C PHE A 9 -11.15 1.64 -4.18
N GLY A 10 -11.55 1.46 -2.92
CA GLY A 10 -12.33 2.45 -2.17
C GLY A 10 -11.55 3.62 -1.58
N GLY A 11 -10.24 3.76 -1.84
CA GLY A 11 -9.45 4.89 -1.34
C GLY A 11 -9.32 4.94 0.19
N VAL A 12 -9.13 3.78 0.84
CA VAL A 12 -8.95 3.69 2.30
C VAL A 12 -7.47 3.57 2.65
N ASP A 13 -7.00 4.39 3.59
CA ASP A 13 -5.62 4.37 4.07
C ASP A 13 -5.19 2.98 4.55
N GLY A 14 -3.95 2.62 4.22
CA GLY A 14 -3.33 1.34 4.53
C GLY A 14 -3.85 0.17 3.71
N THR A 15 -4.89 0.34 2.87
CA THR A 15 -5.47 -0.77 2.09
C THR A 15 -4.87 -0.95 0.69
N TRP A 16 -4.12 0.05 0.21
CA TRP A 16 -3.53 0.06 -1.12
C TRP A 16 -2.61 -1.15 -1.42
N PRO A 17 -1.71 -1.60 -0.52
CA PRO A 17 -0.86 -2.76 -0.80
C PRO A 17 -1.65 -4.04 -1.07
N MET A 18 -2.72 -4.31 -0.30
CA MET A 18 -3.60 -5.47 -0.50
C MET A 18 -4.40 -5.35 -1.79
N TYR A 19 -4.82 -4.13 -2.13
CA TYR A 19 -5.45 -3.88 -3.42
C TYR A 19 -4.51 -4.15 -4.58
N ARG A 20 -3.25 -3.66 -4.51
CA ARG A 20 -2.24 -3.85 -5.56
C ARG A 20 -1.95 -5.32 -5.82
N VAL A 21 -1.84 -6.15 -4.77
CA VAL A 21 -1.71 -7.61 -4.91
C VAL A 21 -2.86 -8.22 -5.70
N ARG A 22 -4.12 -7.82 -5.42
CA ARG A 22 -5.29 -8.33 -6.15
C ARG A 22 -5.32 -7.84 -7.59
N LEU A 23 -4.89 -6.61 -7.83
CA LEU A 23 -4.80 -6.02 -9.17
C LEU A 23 -3.75 -6.73 -10.03
N GLU A 24 -2.55 -6.97 -9.48
CA GLU A 24 -1.48 -7.71 -10.14
C GLU A 24 -1.91 -9.15 -10.46
N ALA A 25 -2.56 -9.84 -9.52
CA ALA A 25 -3.12 -11.17 -9.74
C ALA A 25 -4.20 -11.18 -10.84
N HIS A 26 -5.03 -10.13 -10.92
CA HIS A 26 -6.02 -9.98 -11.99
C HIS A 26 -5.33 -9.84 -13.36
N PHE A 27 -4.27 -9.04 -13.45
CA PHE A 27 -3.51 -8.91 -14.70
C PHE A 27 -2.92 -10.25 -15.13
N GLU A 28 -2.32 -10.99 -14.21
CA GLU A 28 -1.74 -12.31 -14.49
C GLU A 28 -2.79 -13.32 -14.97
N ALA A 29 -3.90 -13.45 -14.24
CA ALA A 29 -4.98 -14.39 -14.54
C ALA A 29 -5.64 -14.14 -15.90
N HIS A 30 -5.60 -12.91 -16.38
CA HIS A 30 -6.17 -12.50 -17.66
C HIS A 30 -5.11 -12.23 -18.75
N HIS A 31 -3.84 -12.58 -18.51
CA HIS A 31 -2.72 -12.38 -19.44
C HIS A 31 -2.59 -10.94 -19.94
N ILE A 32 -2.74 -9.97 -19.04
CA ILE A 32 -2.68 -8.54 -19.32
C ILE A 32 -1.23 -8.06 -19.13
N ALA A 33 -0.48 -8.05 -20.23
CA ALA A 33 0.90 -7.55 -20.25
C ALA A 33 1.00 -6.10 -20.72
N ASP A 34 0.04 -5.61 -21.51
CA ASP A 34 0.06 -4.27 -22.08
C ASP A 34 -0.10 -3.18 -21.01
N GLU A 35 0.86 -2.27 -20.93
CA GLU A 35 0.93 -1.24 -19.90
C GLU A 35 -0.21 -0.21 -20.01
N ALA A 36 -0.64 0.14 -21.22
CA ALA A 36 -1.77 1.04 -21.41
C ALA A 36 -3.08 0.39 -20.93
N LYS A 37 -3.23 -0.91 -21.16
CA LYS A 37 -4.37 -1.69 -20.65
C LYS A 37 -4.34 -1.84 -19.12
N LYS A 38 -3.17 -2.08 -18.52
CA LYS A 38 -3.02 -2.08 -17.05
C LYS A 38 -3.40 -0.73 -16.44
N GLN A 39 -2.90 0.36 -17.01
CA GLN A 39 -3.22 1.73 -16.61
C GLN A 39 -4.73 2.00 -16.73
N THR A 40 -5.33 1.68 -17.87
CA THR A 40 -6.78 1.84 -18.10
C THR A 40 -7.59 1.06 -17.07
N LEU A 41 -7.22 -0.20 -16.80
CA LEU A 41 -7.93 -1.03 -15.85
C LEU A 41 -7.78 -0.53 -14.41
N LEU A 42 -6.57 -0.13 -14.01
CA LEU A 42 -6.31 0.50 -12.72
C LEU A 42 -7.21 1.73 -12.53
N ILE A 43 -7.15 2.70 -13.45
CA ILE A 43 -7.95 3.93 -13.38
C ILE A 43 -9.44 3.57 -13.33
N SER A 44 -9.88 2.63 -14.18
CA SER A 44 -11.28 2.23 -14.21
C SER A 44 -11.74 1.67 -12.88
N SER A 45 -10.88 0.97 -12.13
CA SER A 45 -11.21 0.38 -10.82
C SER A 45 -11.09 1.34 -9.64
N LEU A 46 -10.70 2.60 -9.83
CA LEU A 46 -10.69 3.59 -8.76
C LEU A 46 -12.11 4.15 -8.51
N THR A 47 -12.40 4.52 -7.27
CA THR A 47 -13.52 5.42 -6.96
C THR A 47 -13.18 6.86 -7.33
N ASP A 48 -14.20 7.71 -7.47
CA ASP A 48 -14.04 9.14 -7.75
C ASP A 48 -13.09 9.82 -6.76
N SER A 49 -13.17 9.47 -5.48
CA SER A 49 -12.28 9.99 -4.42
C SER A 49 -10.81 9.67 -4.69
N ALA A 50 -10.50 8.45 -5.12
CA ALA A 50 -9.13 8.05 -5.44
C ALA A 50 -8.64 8.69 -6.75
N VAL A 51 -9.52 8.91 -7.73
CA VAL A 51 -9.18 9.65 -8.96
C VAL A 51 -8.81 11.11 -8.63
N VAL A 52 -9.61 11.78 -7.80
CA VAL A 52 -9.33 13.17 -7.35
C VAL A 52 -7.98 13.29 -6.66
N VAL A 53 -7.60 12.29 -5.85
CA VAL A 53 -6.26 12.25 -5.22
C VAL A 53 -5.15 12.25 -6.25
N VAL A 54 -5.30 11.49 -7.34
CA VAL A 54 -4.32 11.45 -8.43
C VAL A 54 -4.31 12.77 -9.20
N GLU A 55 -5.49 13.29 -9.57
CA GLU A 55 -5.61 14.56 -10.30
C GLU A 55 -4.96 15.73 -9.56
N GLY A 56 -5.16 15.81 -8.23
CA GLY A 56 -4.66 16.90 -7.41
C GLY A 56 -3.13 17.09 -7.48
N ARG A 57 -2.36 16.02 -7.74
CA ARG A 57 -0.90 16.11 -7.87
C ARG A 57 -0.42 16.41 -9.29
N TYR A 58 -1.16 15.96 -10.30
CA TYR A 58 -0.72 16.01 -11.70
C TYR A 58 -1.38 17.12 -12.52
N TYR A 59 -2.28 17.91 -11.94
CA TYR A 59 -2.87 19.08 -12.59
C TYR A 59 -1.77 19.98 -13.23
N PRO A 60 -1.92 20.40 -14.50
CA PRO A 60 -3.11 20.29 -15.37
C PRO A 60 -3.18 19.03 -16.25
N ARG A 61 -2.26 18.06 -16.09
CA ARG A 61 -2.29 16.81 -16.87
C ARG A 61 -3.45 15.92 -16.43
N LYS A 62 -4.04 15.18 -17.37
CA LYS A 62 -5.13 14.23 -17.06
C LYS A 62 -4.56 12.93 -16.51
N VAL A 63 -5.28 12.25 -15.62
CA VAL A 63 -4.89 10.93 -15.08
C VAL A 63 -4.63 9.92 -16.21
N ASN A 64 -5.43 9.99 -17.27
CA ASN A 64 -5.35 9.10 -18.43
C ASN A 64 -4.05 9.30 -19.25
N GLU A 65 -3.30 10.37 -19.02
CA GLU A 65 -2.00 10.68 -19.65
C GLU A 65 -0.81 10.19 -18.80
N LEU A 66 -1.07 9.60 -17.63
CA LEU A 66 -0.04 9.05 -16.75
C LEU A 66 0.23 7.57 -17.07
N SER A 67 1.44 7.08 -16.84
CA SER A 67 1.72 5.64 -16.92
C SER A 67 1.03 4.88 -15.78
N TYR A 68 0.92 3.55 -15.93
CA TYR A 68 0.48 2.67 -14.84
C TYR A 68 1.29 2.94 -13.56
N ASP A 69 2.62 2.95 -13.66
CA ASP A 69 3.52 3.22 -12.53
C ASP A 69 3.33 4.62 -11.95
N GLY A 70 3.02 5.62 -12.77
CA GLY A 70 2.76 6.99 -12.30
C GLY A 70 1.50 7.08 -11.45
N VAL A 71 0.43 6.40 -11.85
CA VAL A 71 -0.82 6.32 -11.09
C VAL A 71 -0.62 5.46 -9.83
N ALA A 72 -0.07 4.26 -9.99
CA ALA A 72 0.12 3.31 -8.90
C ALA A 72 1.08 3.84 -7.82
N GLY A 73 2.19 4.49 -8.23
CA GLY A 73 3.16 5.07 -7.30
C GLY A 73 2.60 6.23 -6.48
N HIS A 74 1.73 7.06 -7.08
CA HIS A 74 1.08 8.14 -6.33
C HIS A 74 0.05 7.62 -5.33
N LEU A 75 -0.74 6.61 -5.73
CA LEU A 75 -1.68 5.95 -4.83
C LEU A 75 -0.94 5.23 -3.69
N GLU A 76 0.24 4.65 -3.97
CA GLU A 76 1.12 4.09 -2.94
C GLU A 76 1.57 5.17 -1.94
N GLU A 77 2.08 6.30 -2.42
CA GLU A 77 2.54 7.40 -1.57
C GLU A 77 1.42 7.96 -0.68
N HIS A 78 0.21 8.10 -1.22
CA HIS A 78 -0.92 8.68 -0.51
C HIS A 78 -1.56 7.70 0.49
N TYR A 79 -1.90 6.49 0.04
CA TYR A 79 -2.65 5.51 0.83
C TYR A 79 -1.75 4.56 1.62
N THR A 80 -0.44 4.63 1.46
CA THR A 80 0.52 3.90 2.29
C THR A 80 1.44 4.90 2.99
N PRO A 81 0.89 5.76 3.88
CA PRO A 81 1.68 6.77 4.56
C PRO A 81 2.84 6.10 5.28
N HIS A 82 4.04 6.66 5.10
CA HIS A 82 5.23 6.18 5.76
C HIS A 82 4.99 6.17 7.27
N VAL A 83 4.93 4.99 7.88
CA VAL A 83 4.88 4.90 9.34
C VAL A 83 6.14 5.57 9.86
N ASN A 84 6.02 6.61 10.69
CA ASN A 84 7.19 7.24 11.28
C ASN A 84 8.00 6.15 11.99
N ASP A 85 9.19 5.84 11.49
CA ASP A 85 9.98 4.71 11.98
C ASP A 85 10.26 4.82 13.48
N THR A 86 10.44 6.04 13.99
CA THR A 86 10.65 6.29 15.40
C THR A 86 9.40 5.95 16.20
N ALA A 87 8.22 6.33 15.71
CA ALA A 87 6.95 5.96 16.34
C ALA A 87 6.69 4.44 16.27
N ALA A 88 7.03 3.80 15.14
CA ALA A 88 6.90 2.34 14.98
C ALA A 88 7.83 1.59 15.94
N SER A 89 9.10 2.00 16.00
CA SER A 89 10.12 1.43 16.89
C SER A 89 9.74 1.65 18.35
N TYR A 90 9.28 2.86 18.71
CA TYR A 90 8.76 3.14 20.05
C TYR A 90 7.57 2.24 20.39
N ALA A 91 6.60 2.09 19.49
CA ALA A 91 5.45 1.22 19.72
C ALA A 91 5.83 -0.27 19.86
N PHE A 92 6.89 -0.71 19.18
CA PHE A 92 7.47 -2.04 19.32
C PHE A 92 8.19 -2.21 20.66
N PHE A 93 9.14 -1.32 21.00
CA PHE A 93 9.93 -1.42 22.24
C PHE A 93 9.10 -1.22 23.50
N MET A 94 8.05 -0.40 23.45
CA MET A 94 7.16 -0.17 24.58
C MET A 94 6.06 -1.23 24.71
N ARG A 95 5.98 -2.21 23.79
CA ARG A 95 4.93 -3.23 23.83
C ARG A 95 5.23 -4.26 24.90
N THR A 96 4.40 -4.28 25.94
CA THR A 96 4.45 -5.29 27.01
C THR A 96 3.25 -6.23 26.94
N GLN A 97 3.41 -7.46 27.42
CA GLN A 97 2.30 -8.41 27.52
C GLN A 97 1.31 -7.91 28.58
N LYS A 98 0.05 -7.70 28.17
CA LYS A 98 -1.01 -7.31 29.09
C LYS A 98 -1.42 -8.48 29.98
N THR A 99 -1.77 -8.19 31.23
CA THR A 99 -2.32 -9.16 32.18
C THR A 99 -3.53 -9.88 31.56
N GLY A 100 -3.54 -11.21 31.59
CA GLY A 100 -4.61 -12.04 31.06
C GLY A 100 -4.53 -12.32 29.55
N LYS A 101 -3.55 -11.78 28.82
CA LYS A 101 -3.32 -12.09 27.41
C LYS A 101 -2.42 -13.32 27.24
N SER A 102 -2.73 -14.19 26.29
CA SER A 102 -1.87 -15.34 26.01
C SER A 102 -0.54 -14.91 25.41
N VAL A 103 0.50 -15.73 25.62
CA VAL A 103 1.83 -15.50 25.03
C VAL A 103 1.76 -15.56 23.50
N GLN A 104 0.91 -16.41 22.92
CA GLN A 104 0.77 -16.53 21.46
C GLN A 104 0.17 -15.26 20.84
N ASP A 105 -0.85 -14.69 21.46
CA ASP A 105 -1.44 -13.43 20.99
C ASP A 105 -0.46 -12.27 21.14
N PHE A 106 0.34 -12.26 22.22
CA PHE A 106 1.41 -11.29 22.40
C PHE A 106 2.47 -11.41 21.30
N ILE A 107 2.92 -12.64 20.98
CA ILE A 107 3.86 -12.89 19.88
C ILE A 107 3.27 -12.43 18.53
N ALA A 108 1.99 -12.67 18.28
CA ALA A 108 1.33 -12.20 17.06
C ALA A 108 1.33 -10.67 16.95
N GLU A 109 1.04 -9.96 18.04
CA GLU A 109 1.12 -8.49 18.07
C GLU A 109 2.54 -7.97 17.82
N ILE A 110 3.54 -8.59 18.47
CA ILE A 110 4.95 -8.22 18.29
C ILE A 110 5.38 -8.41 16.83
N ARG A 111 4.96 -9.51 16.18
CA ARG A 111 5.23 -9.75 14.75
C ARG A 111 4.57 -8.70 13.85
N GLN A 112 3.33 -8.31 14.14
CA GLN A 112 2.64 -7.26 13.40
C GLN A 112 3.32 -5.89 13.55
N LEU A 113 3.80 -5.56 14.76
CA LEU A 113 4.55 -4.33 15.00
C LEU A 113 5.91 -4.34 14.31
N ALA A 114 6.61 -5.49 14.31
CA ALA A 114 7.88 -5.65 13.61
C ALA A 114 7.76 -5.44 12.10
N GLN A 115 6.64 -5.85 11.47
CA GLN A 115 6.38 -5.61 10.04
C GLN A 115 6.26 -4.11 9.71
N LYS A 116 5.80 -3.29 10.66
CA LYS A 116 5.67 -1.84 10.50
C LYS A 116 6.95 -1.07 10.81
N CYS A 117 7.90 -1.72 11.46
CA CYS A 117 9.23 -1.16 11.70
C CYS A 117 10.08 -1.43 10.46
N TYR A 118 10.63 -0.39 9.82
CA TYR A 118 11.63 -0.52 8.75
C TYR A 118 12.97 -1.05 9.31
N PHE A 119 13.01 -2.28 9.83
CA PHE A 119 14.24 -2.93 10.30
C PHE A 119 15.21 -3.25 9.15
N ARG A 120 14.77 -3.21 7.89
CA ARG A 120 15.58 -3.54 6.71
C ARG A 120 16.74 -2.55 6.44
N ARG A 121 16.75 -1.37 7.06
CA ARG A 121 17.89 -0.41 7.01
C ARG A 121 18.61 -0.23 8.36
N SER A 122 18.37 -1.12 9.33
CA SER A 122 18.79 -0.94 10.73
C SER A 122 20.30 -1.00 11.00
N SER A 123 21.13 -1.45 10.06
CA SER A 123 22.58 -1.54 10.30
C SER A 123 23.25 -0.18 10.56
N GLU A 124 22.76 0.91 9.97
CA GLU A 124 23.32 2.25 10.21
C GLU A 124 22.63 2.99 11.36
N ARG A 125 21.37 2.64 11.68
CA ARG A 125 20.59 3.32 12.73
C ARG A 125 20.89 2.77 14.13
N MET A 126 21.18 1.48 14.27
CA MET A 126 21.62 0.89 15.55
C MET A 126 22.99 1.38 16.04
N LEU A 127 23.71 2.16 15.24
CA LEU A 127 24.96 2.82 15.64
C LEU A 127 24.73 4.23 16.21
N ARG A 128 23.49 4.73 16.22
CA ARG A 128 23.14 6.09 16.65
C ARG A 128 22.40 6.15 17.99
N ASP A 129 21.81 5.05 18.42
CA ASP A 129 21.19 4.87 19.75
C ASP A 129 22.14 4.09 20.67
#